data_AF-A0A946TP09-F1
#
_entry.id   AF-A0A946TP09-F1
#
_cell.length_a   1.000
_cell.length_b   1.000
_cell.length_c   1.000
_cell.angle_alpha   90.00
_cell.angle_beta   90.00
_cell.angle_gamma   90.00
#
_symmetry.space_group_name_H-M   'P 1'
#
loop_
_entity.id
_entity.type
_entity.pdbx_description
1 polymer ?
#
loop_
_entity_poly.entity_id
_entity_poly.type
_entity_poly.pdbx_seq_one_letter_code
_entity_poly.pdbx_strand_id
1 'polypeptide(L)'
;LTETGLLPGALMRNAGLKFICKDVHLKVERNDTPFAEGYNIGEVMRVPVAHHDGNYFADDETLQELEDEGRVGFRYCSAEGAVDAASNINGSRNNIAGIYNKRGTILGMMPHPEDAVERLLGGLGGKPMFDGLVAGLEGAA
;
A
#
# COMPACT_ATOMS: atom_id res chain seq x y z
N LEU A 1 10.81 -7.55 -4.00
CA LEU A 1 10.27 -6.94 -5.23
C LEU A 1 11.14 -5.77 -5.71
N THR A 2 11.50 -4.85 -4.81
CA THR A 2 12.44 -3.75 -5.08
C THR A 2 13.86 -4.25 -5.35
N GLU A 3 14.41 -5.09 -4.47
CA GLU A 3 15.76 -5.68 -4.63
C GLU A 3 15.92 -6.55 -5.89
N THR A 4 14.80 -7.10 -6.39
CA THR A 4 14.78 -7.91 -7.62
C THR A 4 14.58 -7.08 -8.88
N GLY A 5 14.40 -5.76 -8.76
CA GLY A 5 14.14 -4.84 -9.89
C GLY A 5 12.75 -4.97 -10.52
N LEU A 6 11.81 -5.69 -9.88
CA LEU A 6 10.43 -5.83 -10.37
C LEU A 6 9.58 -4.60 -10.05
N LEU A 7 9.95 -3.88 -8.99
CA LEU A 7 9.40 -2.58 -8.61
C LEU A 7 10.56 -1.61 -8.40
N PRO A 8 10.40 -0.32 -8.73
CA PRO A 8 11.44 0.67 -8.52
C PRO A 8 11.54 1.10 -7.05
N GLY A 9 12.67 1.72 -6.68
CA GLY A 9 12.96 2.19 -5.33
C GLY A 9 13.51 1.11 -4.41
N ALA A 10 13.56 1.41 -3.12
CA ALA A 10 14.11 0.57 -2.07
C ALA A 10 13.32 0.72 -0.76
N LEU A 11 13.47 -0.26 0.14
CA LEU A 11 12.95 -0.21 1.49
C LEU A 11 14.08 0.07 2.47
N MET A 12 14.02 1.23 3.11
CA MET A 12 14.99 1.69 4.09
C MET A 12 14.50 1.36 5.51
N ARG A 13 15.42 1.43 6.48
CA ARG A 13 15.05 1.47 7.90
C ARG A 13 14.02 2.57 8.14
N ASN A 14 13.03 2.28 8.99
CA ASN A 14 12.06 3.27 9.44
C ASN A 14 12.79 4.52 9.96
N ALA A 15 12.29 5.72 9.65
CA ALA A 15 12.95 6.98 10.05
C ALA A 15 13.14 7.10 11.57
N GLY A 16 12.23 6.52 12.37
CA GLY A 16 12.35 6.45 13.82
C GLY A 16 13.29 5.36 14.36
N LEU A 17 13.90 4.55 13.48
CA LEU A 17 14.81 3.44 13.81
C LEU A 17 14.24 2.41 14.80
N LYS A 18 12.91 2.24 14.78
CA LYS A 18 12.17 1.31 15.63
C LYS A 18 11.31 0.38 14.78
N PHE A 19 11.11 -0.83 15.29
CA PHE A 19 10.07 -1.71 14.78
C PHE A 19 8.69 -1.08 15.02
N ILE A 20 7.84 -1.09 14.00
CA ILE A 20 6.47 -0.58 14.08
C ILE A 20 5.53 -1.78 13.97
N CYS A 21 4.71 -1.97 15.00
CA CYS A 21 3.65 -2.97 15.08
C CYS A 21 2.37 -2.29 15.55
N LYS A 22 1.47 -1.93 14.62
CA LYS A 22 0.21 -1.25 14.93
C LYS A 22 -0.74 -1.26 13.74
N ASP A 23 -2.00 -0.94 14.00
CA ASP A 23 -2.97 -0.62 12.95
C ASP A 23 -2.70 0.76 12.36
N VAL A 24 -2.88 0.88 11.05
CA VAL A 24 -2.71 2.12 10.30
C VAL A 24 -3.85 2.31 9.30
N HIS A 25 -4.05 3.56 8.90
CA HIS A 25 -5.03 3.93 7.88
C HIS A 25 -4.32 4.15 6.55
N LEU A 26 -4.87 3.56 5.49
CA LEU A 26 -4.40 3.71 4.14
C LEU A 26 -5.49 4.32 3.28
N LYS A 27 -5.12 5.35 2.51
CA LYS A 27 -5.94 5.92 1.47
C LYS A 27 -5.72 5.15 0.18
N VAL A 28 -6.81 4.73 -0.46
CA VAL A 28 -6.80 4.08 -1.76
C VAL A 28 -6.62 5.15 -2.84
N GLU A 29 -5.56 5.03 -3.65
CA GLU A 29 -5.24 6.02 -4.69
C GLU A 29 -5.74 5.60 -6.08
N ARG A 30 -5.94 4.28 -6.29
CA ARG A 30 -6.49 3.71 -7.53
C ARG A 30 -7.25 2.42 -7.26
N ASN A 31 -8.21 2.09 -8.11
CA ASN A 31 -9.08 0.91 -7.98
C ASN A 31 -9.33 0.20 -9.33
N ASP A 32 -8.49 0.40 -10.32
CA ASP A 32 -8.59 -0.17 -11.66
C ASP A 32 -7.78 -1.47 -11.83
N THR A 33 -7.47 -2.15 -10.73
CA THR A 33 -6.71 -3.42 -10.74
C THR A 33 -7.42 -4.46 -9.86
N PRO A 34 -7.21 -5.77 -10.11
CA PRO A 34 -7.78 -6.83 -9.25
C PRO A 34 -7.40 -6.71 -7.78
N PHE A 35 -6.26 -6.06 -7.47
CA PHE A 35 -5.82 -5.81 -6.11
C PHE A 35 -6.64 -4.73 -5.38
N ALA A 36 -7.35 -3.87 -6.12
CA ALA A 36 -7.99 -2.69 -5.55
C ALA A 36 -9.42 -2.40 -6.05
N GLU A 37 -9.95 -3.17 -7.00
CA GLU A 37 -11.29 -2.97 -7.57
C GLU A 37 -12.44 -3.07 -6.56
N GLY A 38 -12.22 -3.79 -5.45
CA GLY A 38 -13.17 -3.87 -4.34
C GLY A 38 -13.24 -2.61 -3.47
N TYR A 39 -12.41 -1.59 -3.72
CA TYR A 39 -12.38 -0.34 -2.98
C TYR A 39 -12.81 0.86 -3.84
N ASN A 40 -13.22 1.94 -3.18
CA ASN A 40 -13.42 3.23 -3.84
C ASN A 40 -12.14 4.08 -3.80
N ILE A 41 -11.87 4.85 -4.85
CA ILE A 41 -10.79 5.85 -4.82
C ILE A 41 -11.07 6.86 -3.70
N GLY A 42 -10.06 7.10 -2.86
CA GLY A 42 -10.14 7.96 -1.69
C GLY A 42 -10.73 7.28 -0.44
N GLU A 43 -11.15 6.02 -0.55
CA GLU A 43 -11.56 5.23 0.62
C GLU A 43 -10.40 5.06 1.59
N VAL A 44 -10.71 5.10 2.88
CA VAL A 44 -9.76 4.88 3.97
C VAL A 44 -9.98 3.48 4.53
N MET A 45 -8.99 2.61 4.34
CA MET A 45 -8.99 1.26 4.92
C MET A 45 -8.03 1.17 6.11
N ARG A 46 -8.36 0.31 7.08
CA ARG A 46 -7.50 0.05 8.25
C ARG A 46 -6.89 -1.34 8.16
N VAL A 47 -5.56 -1.41 8.23
CA VAL A 47 -4.79 -2.66 8.16
C VAL A 47 -3.59 -2.61 9.11
N PRO A 48 -3.07 -3.74 9.60
CA PRO A 48 -1.88 -3.78 10.43
C PRO A 48 -0.60 -3.56 9.62
N VAL A 49 0.45 -3.14 10.31
CA VAL A 49 1.85 -3.13 9.83
C VAL A 49 2.74 -3.81 10.86
N ALA A 50 3.80 -4.48 10.41
CA ALA A 50 4.79 -5.12 11.26
C ALA A 50 6.18 -5.10 10.61
N HIS A 51 6.90 -3.98 10.70
CA HIS A 51 8.19 -3.85 10.00
C HIS A 51 9.23 -2.97 10.69
N HIS A 52 10.50 -3.30 10.45
CA HIS A 52 11.67 -2.46 10.77
C HIS A 52 12.18 -1.67 9.55
N ASP A 53 12.06 -2.27 8.36
CA ASP A 53 12.57 -1.74 7.09
C ASP A 53 11.38 -1.52 6.13
N GLY A 54 10.50 -0.57 6.44
CA GLY A 54 9.32 -0.29 5.62
C GLY A 54 9.28 1.12 5.02
N ASN A 55 10.34 1.91 5.20
CA ASN A 55 10.43 3.26 4.66
C ASN A 55 10.69 3.21 3.16
N TYR A 56 9.66 3.41 2.34
CA TYR A 56 9.81 3.43 0.89
C TYR A 56 10.57 4.67 0.43
N PHE A 57 11.66 4.44 -0.31
CA PHE A 57 12.49 5.48 -0.87
C PHE A 57 12.72 5.26 -2.37
N ALA A 58 12.63 6.34 -3.12
CA ALA A 58 13.09 6.42 -4.50
C ALA A 58 13.61 7.85 -4.76
N ASP A 59 14.38 8.03 -5.84
CA ASP A 59 14.78 9.35 -6.31
C ASP A 59 13.59 10.14 -6.86
N ASP A 60 13.79 11.46 -7.03
CA ASP A 60 12.70 12.36 -7.39
C ASP A 60 12.15 12.09 -8.80
N GLU A 61 12.99 11.62 -9.73
CA GLU A 61 12.56 11.24 -11.08
C GLU A 61 11.65 10.02 -11.05
N THR A 62 12.04 8.98 -10.31
CA THR A 62 11.24 7.77 -10.12
C THR A 62 9.93 8.07 -9.40
N LEU A 63 9.96 8.92 -8.37
CA LEU A 63 8.76 9.35 -7.67
C LEU A 63 7.82 10.09 -8.61
N GLN A 64 8.32 11.05 -9.39
CA GLN A 64 7.53 11.77 -10.37
C GLN A 64 6.90 10.80 -11.39
N GLU A 65 7.66 9.83 -11.91
CA GLU A 65 7.14 8.81 -12.83
C GLU A 65 6.04 7.95 -12.17
N LEU A 66 6.22 7.54 -10.91
CA LEU A 66 5.20 6.78 -10.16
C LEU A 66 3.90 7.57 -10.00
N GLU A 67 4.00 8.86 -9.74
CA GLU A 67 2.85 9.76 -9.57
C GLU A 67 2.15 10.03 -10.91
N ASP A 68 2.90 10.40 -11.95
CA ASP A 68 2.37 10.73 -13.28
C ASP A 68 1.72 9.52 -13.97
N GLU A 69 2.28 8.32 -13.80
CA GLU A 69 1.72 7.08 -14.33
C GLU A 69 0.60 6.51 -13.43
N GLY A 70 0.25 7.15 -12.31
CA GLY A 70 -0.79 6.67 -11.39
C GLY A 70 -0.46 5.29 -10.81
N ARG A 71 0.82 5.02 -10.51
CA ARG A 71 1.29 3.71 -10.01
C ARG A 71 1.31 3.63 -8.48
N VAL A 72 1.00 4.70 -7.77
CA VAL A 72 0.79 4.64 -6.31
C VAL A 72 -0.56 4.00 -6.03
N GLY A 73 -0.56 2.89 -5.27
CA GLY A 73 -1.78 2.18 -4.91
C GLY A 73 -2.39 2.65 -3.60
N PHE A 74 -1.52 2.88 -2.61
CA PHE A 74 -1.93 3.18 -1.25
C PHE A 74 -0.98 4.18 -0.61
N ARG A 75 -1.53 5.09 0.19
CA ARG A 75 -0.76 6.01 1.04
C ARG A 75 -1.15 5.90 2.49
N TYR A 76 -0.17 6.03 3.39
CA TYR A 76 -0.46 6.29 4.80
C TYR A 76 -1.23 7.60 4.94
N CYS A 77 -2.30 7.57 5.73
CA CYS A 77 -3.18 8.72 5.96
C CYS A 77 -3.74 8.72 7.39
N SER A 78 -4.44 9.79 7.77
CA SER A 78 -5.24 9.84 8.99
C SER A 78 -6.52 9.00 8.85
N ALA A 79 -7.26 8.83 9.95
CA ALA A 79 -8.56 8.16 9.91
C ALA A 79 -9.59 8.88 9.01
N GLU A 80 -9.41 10.19 8.82
CA GLU A 80 -10.20 11.07 7.95
C GLU A 80 -9.67 11.12 6.51
N GLY A 81 -8.59 10.40 6.19
CA GLY A 81 -8.01 10.33 4.85
C GLY A 81 -7.03 11.48 4.52
N ALA A 82 -6.60 12.25 5.51
CA ALA A 82 -5.58 13.28 5.30
C ALA A 82 -4.20 12.63 5.12
N VAL A 83 -3.51 12.98 4.03
CA VAL A 83 -2.16 12.49 3.72
C VAL A 83 -1.17 13.57 4.14
N ASP A 84 -0.59 13.42 5.34
CA ASP A 84 0.29 14.41 5.94
C ASP A 84 1.50 13.77 6.65
N ALA A 85 2.41 14.60 7.17
CA ALA A 85 3.59 14.11 7.85
C ALA A 85 3.28 13.36 9.16
N ALA A 86 2.14 13.65 9.80
CA ALA A 86 1.75 13.01 11.06
C ALA A 86 1.25 11.58 10.84
N SER A 87 0.59 11.33 9.71
CA SER A 87 0.15 10.01 9.27
C SER A 87 1.28 9.12 8.74
N ASN A 88 2.44 9.70 8.39
CA ASN A 88 3.59 8.96 7.93
C ASN A 88 4.28 8.22 9.07
N ILE A 89 4.06 6.91 9.15
CA ILE A 89 4.52 6.11 10.29
C ILE A 89 6.02 5.78 10.22
N ASN A 90 6.60 5.72 9.02
CA ASN A 90 7.91 5.10 8.79
C ASN A 90 8.88 5.98 8.00
N GLY A 91 8.44 7.13 7.52
CA GLY A 91 9.24 8.08 6.74
C GLY A 91 9.16 7.88 5.23
N SER A 92 8.30 7.00 4.73
CA SER A 92 8.13 6.75 3.29
C SER A 92 7.96 8.06 2.51
N ARG A 93 8.66 8.20 1.39
CA ARG A 93 8.48 9.34 0.48
C ARG A 93 7.03 9.41 0.01
N ASN A 94 6.47 10.63 -0.03
CA ASN A 94 5.07 10.92 -0.39
C ASN A 94 4.02 10.05 0.34
N ASN A 95 4.34 9.60 1.56
CA ASN A 95 3.50 8.68 2.35
C ASN A 95 3.16 7.36 1.62
N ILE A 96 3.96 6.95 0.64
CA ILE A 96 3.70 5.75 -0.16
C ILE A 96 3.75 4.50 0.73
N ALA A 97 2.66 3.73 0.71
CA ALA A 97 2.51 2.47 1.40
C ALA A 97 2.49 1.27 0.43
N GLY A 98 2.17 1.51 -0.85
CA GLY A 98 2.26 0.50 -1.90
C GLY A 98 2.26 1.07 -3.31
N ILE A 99 2.94 0.38 -4.23
CA ILE A 99 3.11 0.76 -5.64
C ILE A 99 2.91 -0.43 -6.57
N TYR A 100 2.53 -0.12 -7.80
CA TYR A 100 2.40 -1.08 -8.89
C TYR A 100 3.58 -1.02 -9.86
N ASN A 101 3.82 -2.13 -10.56
CA ASN A 101 4.64 -2.09 -11.78
C ASN A 101 3.89 -1.38 -12.92
N LYS A 102 4.58 -1.09 -14.04
CA LYS A 102 3.99 -0.43 -15.22
C LYS A 102 2.75 -1.11 -15.79
N ARG A 103 2.62 -2.43 -15.60
CA ARG A 103 1.51 -3.22 -16.14
C ARG A 103 0.34 -3.38 -15.16
N GLY A 104 0.46 -2.92 -13.91
CA GLY A 104 -0.55 -3.14 -12.86
C GLY A 104 -0.67 -4.59 -12.38
N THR A 105 0.24 -5.49 -12.79
CA THR A 105 0.17 -6.93 -12.48
C THR A 105 0.95 -7.32 -11.22
N ILE A 106 1.79 -6.41 -10.71
CA ILE A 106 2.57 -6.60 -9.50
C ILE A 106 2.27 -5.42 -8.58
N LEU A 107 1.75 -5.71 -7.39
CA LEU A 107 1.62 -4.77 -6.29
C LEU A 107 2.66 -5.11 -5.23
N GLY A 108 3.45 -4.13 -4.81
CA GLY A 108 4.28 -4.23 -3.61
C GLY A 108 3.78 -3.25 -2.56
N MET A 109 3.58 -3.73 -1.33
CA MET A 109 3.17 -2.89 -0.21
C MET A 109 3.76 -3.42 1.11
N MET A 110 3.89 -2.54 2.09
CA MET A 110 4.38 -2.87 3.43
C MET A 110 3.30 -3.23 4.46
N PRO A 111 2.08 -2.66 4.41
CA PRO A 111 1.00 -3.09 5.28
C PRO A 111 0.53 -4.52 4.96
N HIS A 112 -0.07 -5.18 5.94
CA HIS A 112 -0.49 -6.59 5.90
C HIS A 112 -2.02 -6.71 5.76
N PRO A 113 -2.59 -6.49 4.56
CA PRO A 113 -4.04 -6.66 4.35
C PRO A 113 -4.51 -8.10 4.64
N GLU A 114 -3.65 -9.11 4.50
CA GLU A 114 -3.93 -10.50 4.83
C GLU A 114 -4.34 -10.72 6.29
N ASP A 115 -3.81 -9.91 7.21
CA ASP A 115 -4.14 -9.97 8.64
C ASP A 115 -5.43 -9.20 8.99
N ALA A 116 -6.07 -8.57 7.99
CA ALA A 116 -7.29 -7.78 8.12
C ALA A 116 -8.42 -8.28 7.21
N VAL A 117 -8.57 -9.60 7.09
CA VAL A 117 -9.65 -10.26 6.33
C VAL A 117 -10.74 -10.89 7.19
N GLU A 118 -10.53 -10.94 8.51
CA GLU A 118 -11.41 -11.59 9.49
C GLU A 118 -11.72 -10.64 10.65
N ARG A 119 -12.99 -10.54 11.05
CA ARG A 119 -13.42 -9.59 12.09
C ARG A 119 -12.73 -9.83 13.44
N LEU A 120 -12.38 -11.08 13.74
CA LEU A 120 -11.76 -11.49 14.99
C LEU A 120 -10.24 -11.21 15.04
N LEU A 121 -9.57 -11.02 13.90
CA LEU A 121 -8.10 -10.97 13.81
C LEU A 121 -7.53 -9.57 13.60
N GLY A 122 -8.28 -8.67 12.96
CA GLY A 122 -7.79 -7.31 12.66
C GLY A 122 -8.82 -6.39 12.00
N GLY A 123 -9.95 -6.95 11.56
CA GLY A 123 -10.99 -6.23 10.84
C GLY A 123 -11.15 -6.78 9.43
N LEU A 124 -11.80 -6.01 8.55
CA LEU A 124 -12.10 -6.42 7.18
C LEU A 124 -11.45 -5.49 6.14
N GLY A 125 -10.50 -4.65 6.54
CA GLY A 125 -9.90 -3.66 5.63
C GLY A 125 -9.16 -4.28 4.46
N GLY A 126 -8.57 -5.47 4.62
CA GLY A 126 -7.87 -6.18 3.54
C GLY A 126 -8.78 -7.11 2.73
N LYS A 127 -9.99 -7.43 3.21
CA LYS A 127 -10.87 -8.40 2.55
C LYS A 127 -11.19 -8.04 1.08
N PRO A 128 -11.53 -6.78 0.73
CA PRO A 128 -11.86 -6.45 -0.66
C PRO A 128 -10.73 -6.70 -1.66
N MET A 129 -9.46 -6.59 -1.24
CA MET A 129 -8.30 -6.94 -2.08
C MET A 129 -8.32 -8.41 -2.49
N PHE A 130 -8.58 -9.33 -1.56
CA PHE A 130 -8.57 -10.76 -1.85
C PHE A 130 -9.83 -11.19 -2.60
N ASP A 131 -10.98 -10.59 -2.30
CA ASP A 131 -12.21 -10.84 -3.06
C ASP A 131 -12.04 -10.43 -4.54
N GLY A 132 -11.42 -9.28 -4.81
CA GLY A 132 -11.10 -8.83 -6.18
C GLY A 132 -10.10 -9.74 -6.89
N LEU A 133 -9.07 -10.23 -6.18
CA LEU A 133 -8.13 -11.21 -6.75
C LEU A 133 -8.80 -12.52 -7.17
N VAL A 134 -9.73 -13.03 -6.36
CA VAL A 134 -10.50 -14.24 -6.70
C VAL A 134 -11.38 -13.98 -7.92
N ALA A 135 -12.14 -12.88 -7.93
CA ALA A 135 -12.99 -12.52 -9.06
C ALA A 135 -12.20 -12.35 -10.37
N GLY A 136 -11.03 -11.72 -10.30
CA GLY A 136 -10.13 -11.55 -11.45
C GLY A 136 -9.58 -12.86 -12.02
N LEU A 137 -9.43 -13.90 -11.19
CA LEU A 137 -9.03 -15.24 -11.65
C LEU A 137 -10.21 -16.00 -12.24
N GLU A 138 -11.41 -15.88 -11.66
CA GLU A 138 -12.62 -16.53 -12.18
C GLU A 138 -13.05 -15.95 -13.54
N GLY A 139 -12.91 -14.64 -13.74
CA GLY A 139 -13.23 -13.98 -15.02
C GLY A 139 -12.19 -14.22 -16.13
N ALA A 140 -11.04 -14.82 -15.82
CA ALA A 140 -9.98 -15.16 -16.78
C ALA A 140 -10.08 -16.61 -17.31
N ALA A 141 -11.02 -17.41 -16.79
CA ALA A 141 -11.32 -18.79 -17.21
C ALA A 141 -12.44 -18.85 -18.26
#